data_AF-A0AAP9ZJS8-F1
#
_entry.id   AF-A0AAP9ZJS8-F1
#
_cell.length_a   1.000
_cell.length_b   1.000
_cell.length_c   1.000
_cell.angle_alpha   90.00
_cell.angle_beta   90.00
_cell.angle_gamma   90.00
#
_symmetry.space_group_name_H-M   'P 1'
#
loop_
_entity.id
_entity.type
_entity.pdbx_description
1 polymer ?
#
loop_
_entity_poly.entity_id
_entity_poly.type
_entity_poly.pdbx_seq_one_letter_code
_entity_poly.pdbx_strand_id
1 'polypeptide(L)'
;MSITCIIRYEIDPFQRDAFKQYAENWGKIIPWCGGHLIGYFLPLEGTNNIAWGLIAFDSLASYEAYRARLRSDEGGHANFTMAQEQRFILKEERSFVEVVDGTLGIEAVDVMNIST
;
A
#
# COMPACT_ATOMS: atom_id res chain seq x y z
N MET A 1 16.71 4.92 10.47
CA MET A 1 15.43 5.58 10.73
C MET A 1 14.41 4.94 9.84
N SER A 2 13.43 4.28 10.45
CA SER A 2 12.36 3.59 9.72
C SER A 2 11.45 4.62 9.05
N ILE A 3 10.93 4.25 7.89
CA ILE A 3 10.09 5.12 7.07
C ILE A 3 8.84 4.37 6.60
N THR A 4 7.80 5.13 6.28
CA THR A 4 6.64 4.63 5.55
C THR A 4 6.52 5.39 4.23
N CYS A 5 6.40 4.65 3.13
CA CYS A 5 5.95 5.19 1.86
C CYS A 5 4.42 5.20 1.86
N ILE A 6 3.84 6.40 1.88
CA ILE A 6 2.41 6.63 1.73
C ILE A 6 2.15 6.94 0.26
N ILE A 7 1.37 6.09 -0.39
CA ILE A 7 0.95 6.28 -1.77
C ILE A 7 -0.51 6.72 -1.76
N ARG A 8 -0.76 7.92 -2.27
CA ARG A 8 -2.10 8.47 -2.51
C ARG A 8 -2.46 8.25 -3.97
N TYR A 9 -3.60 7.62 -4.21
CA TYR A 9 -4.15 7.41 -5.54
C TYR A 9 -5.41 8.25 -5.71
N GLU A 10 -5.46 9.04 -6.78
CA GLU A 10 -6.73 9.46 -7.34
C GLU A 10 -7.15 8.40 -8.36
N ILE A 11 -8.31 7.80 -8.15
CA ILE A 11 -8.84 6.70 -8.96
C ILE A 11 -10.09 7.14 -9.70
N ASP A 12 -10.41 6.45 -10.79
CA ASP A 12 -11.73 6.56 -11.41
C ASP A 12 -12.79 6.03 -10.43
N PRO A 13 -13.74 6.86 -9.97
CA PRO A 13 -14.73 6.46 -8.98
C PRO A 13 -15.66 5.34 -9.49
N PHE A 14 -15.78 5.15 -10.80
CA PHE A 14 -16.59 4.08 -11.40
C PHE A 14 -15.84 2.76 -11.56
N GLN A 15 -14.52 2.76 -11.39
CA GLN A 15 -13.66 1.58 -11.52
C GLN A 15 -13.03 1.16 -10.19
N ARG A 16 -13.75 1.41 -9.09
CA ARG A 16 -13.34 1.06 -7.72
C ARG A 16 -12.93 -0.41 -7.57
N ASP A 17 -13.66 -1.32 -8.20
CA ASP A 17 -13.37 -2.76 -8.11
C ASP A 17 -12.13 -3.19 -8.89
N ALA A 18 -11.80 -2.47 -9.98
CA ALA A 18 -10.53 -2.68 -10.67
C ALA A 18 -9.34 -2.27 -9.78
N PHE A 19 -9.46 -1.15 -9.07
CA PHE A 19 -8.46 -0.78 -8.07
C PHE A 19 -8.41 -1.77 -6.89
N LYS A 20 -9.56 -2.32 -6.47
CA LYS A 20 -9.59 -3.37 -5.44
C LYS A 20 -8.74 -4.58 -5.86
N GLN A 21 -8.94 -5.08 -7.07
CA GLN A 21 -8.13 -6.18 -7.61
C GLN A 21 -6.64 -5.83 -7.67
N TYR A 22 -6.32 -4.61 -8.10
CA TYR A 22 -4.95 -4.09 -8.14
C TYR A 22 -4.29 -4.09 -6.75
N ALA A 23 -5.03 -3.66 -5.72
CA ALA A 23 -4.59 -3.66 -4.33
C ALA A 23 -4.44 -5.08 -3.76
N GLU A 24 -5.37 -5.99 -4.05
CA GLU A 24 -5.28 -7.39 -3.60
C GLU A 24 -4.07 -8.11 -4.21
N ASN A 25 -3.73 -7.82 -5.47
CA ASN A 25 -2.51 -8.33 -6.10
C ASN A 25 -1.26 -7.86 -5.35
N TRP A 26 -1.20 -6.58 -4.98
CA TRP A 26 -0.12 -6.04 -4.16
C TRP A 26 -0.01 -6.70 -2.78
N GLY A 27 -1.13 -7.17 -2.23
CA GLY A 27 -1.16 -7.96 -0.99
C GLY A 27 -0.22 -9.17 -1.00
N LYS A 28 0.04 -9.75 -2.17
CA LYS A 28 0.97 -10.88 -2.34
C LYS A 28 2.36 -10.42 -2.79
N ILE A 29 2.40 -9.50 -3.76
CA ILE A 29 3.65 -9.11 -4.44
C ILE A 29 4.55 -8.27 -3.52
N ILE A 30 3.98 -7.34 -2.73
CA ILE A 30 4.77 -6.43 -1.90
C ILE A 30 5.53 -7.18 -0.80
N PRO A 31 4.89 -8.07 0.00
CA PRO A 31 5.62 -8.87 0.98
C PRO A 31 6.68 -9.77 0.31
N TRP A 32 6.36 -10.36 -0.85
CA TRP A 32 7.31 -11.19 -1.60
C TRP A 32 8.56 -10.41 -2.04
N CYS A 33 8.39 -9.14 -2.43
CA CYS A 33 9.49 -8.23 -2.75
C CYS A 33 10.18 -7.66 -1.50
N GLY A 34 9.79 -8.05 -0.29
CA GLY A 34 10.38 -7.61 0.98
C GLY A 34 9.91 -6.25 1.47
N GLY A 35 8.72 -5.80 1.07
CA GLY A 35 8.08 -4.63 1.66
C GLY A 35 7.16 -5.01 2.82
N HIS A 36 7.18 -4.24 3.91
CA HIS A 36 6.22 -4.42 5.01
C HIS A 36 4.92 -3.70 4.66
N LEU A 37 3.99 -4.43 4.03
CA LEU A 37 2.68 -3.88 3.66
C LEU A 37 1.83 -3.64 4.91
N ILE A 38 1.50 -2.37 5.18
CA ILE A 38 0.55 -1.99 6.23
C ILE A 38 -0.88 -2.22 5.73
N GLY A 39 -1.16 -1.82 4.49
CA GLY A 39 -2.45 -2.05 3.86
C GLY A 39 -2.72 -1.19 2.64
N TYR A 40 -3.78 -1.56 1.93
CA TYR A 40 -4.43 -0.73 0.92
C TYR A 40 -5.84 -0.39 1.38
N PHE A 41 -6.27 0.84 1.11
CA PHE A 41 -7.53 1.39 1.58
C PHE A 41 -8.28 2.00 0.41
N LEU A 42 -9.52 1.58 0.23
CA LEU A 42 -10.44 2.12 -0.77
C LEU A 42 -11.31 3.22 -0.16
N PRO A 43 -11.83 4.15 -0.98
CA PRO A 43 -12.88 5.04 -0.53
C PRO A 43 -14.12 4.23 -0.10
N LEU A 44 -14.74 4.69 0.99
CA LEU A 44 -15.95 4.09 1.56
C LEU A 44 -17.02 5.14 1.80
N GLU A 45 -16.74 6.17 2.59
CA GLU A 45 -17.67 7.27 2.90
C GLU A 45 -16.99 8.62 2.70
N GLY A 46 -17.73 9.61 2.19
CA GLY A 46 -17.22 10.94 1.86
C GLY A 46 -16.55 10.99 0.48
N THR A 47 -15.23 11.18 0.44
CA THR A 47 -14.47 11.23 -0.82
C THR A 47 -14.48 9.86 -1.50
N ASN A 48 -14.99 9.80 -2.74
CA ASN A 48 -15.24 8.54 -3.44
C ASN A 48 -14.16 8.14 -4.45
N ASN A 49 -13.12 8.95 -4.62
CA ASN A 49 -12.10 8.78 -5.65
C ASN A 49 -10.66 8.73 -5.10
N ILE A 50 -10.46 8.71 -3.79
CA ILE A 50 -9.13 8.65 -3.18
C ILE A 50 -8.90 7.32 -2.48
N ALA A 51 -7.83 6.63 -2.88
CA ALA A 51 -7.37 5.39 -2.28
C ALA A 51 -5.93 5.54 -1.77
N TRP A 52 -5.52 4.65 -0.87
CA TRP A 52 -4.21 4.72 -0.21
C TRP A 52 -3.51 3.36 -0.21
N GLY A 53 -2.19 3.35 -0.35
CA GLY A 53 -1.33 2.20 -0.11
C GLY A 53 -0.17 2.59 0.80
N LEU A 54 0.03 1.87 1.89
CA LEU A 54 1.04 2.19 2.90
C LEU A 54 2.02 1.02 3.06
N ILE A 55 3.32 1.31 2.92
CA ILE A 55 4.38 0.31 2.99
C ILE A 55 5.50 0.84 3.88
N ALA A 56 5.83 0.11 4.95
CA ALA A 56 6.92 0.44 5.86
C ALA A 56 8.25 -0.21 5.42
N PHE A 57 9.35 0.44 5.77
CA PHE A 57 10.72 -0.02 5.54
C PHE A 57 11.65 0.45 6.65
N ASP A 58 12.70 -0.32 6.95
CA ASP A 58 13.69 0.04 7.98
C ASP A 58 14.53 1.27 7.59
N SER A 59 14.60 1.59 6.30
CA SER A 59 15.29 2.76 5.76
C SER A 59 14.93 3.02 4.29
N LEU A 60 15.36 4.17 3.75
CA LEU A 60 15.31 4.44 2.32
C LEU A 60 16.09 3.42 1.48
N ALA A 61 17.21 2.89 1.98
CA ALA A 61 17.97 1.85 1.29
C ALA A 61 17.19 0.53 1.18
N SER A 62 16.43 0.16 2.22
CA SER A 62 15.54 -1.00 2.18
C SER A 62 14.42 -0.82 1.13
N TYR A 63 13.87 0.40 1.02
CA TYR A 63 12.92 0.75 -0.03
C TYR A 63 13.52 0.64 -1.44
N GLU A 64 14.75 1.11 -1.65
CA GLU A 64 15.43 1.02 -2.96
C GLU A 64 15.68 -0.44 -3.37
N ALA A 65 16.14 -1.28 -2.44
CA ALA A 65 16.31 -2.71 -2.66
C ALA A 65 14.98 -3.41 -3.00
N TYR A 66 13.91 -3.06 -2.29
CA TYR A 66 12.54 -3.49 -2.61
C TYR A 66 12.14 -3.07 -4.03
N ARG A 67 12.37 -1.81 -4.42
CA ARG A 67 12.04 -1.29 -5.75
C ARG A 67 12.81 -2.02 -6.85
N ALA A 68 14.06 -2.40 -6.62
CA ALA A 68 14.84 -3.18 -7.58
C ALA A 68 14.25 -4.57 -7.82
N ARG A 69 13.82 -5.26 -6.75
CA ARG A 69 13.13 -6.56 -6.85
C ARG A 69 11.77 -6.41 -7.54
N LEU A 70 10.98 -5.42 -7.15
CA LEU A 70 9.67 -5.13 -7.74
C LEU A 70 9.75 -4.89 -9.25
N ARG A 71 10.80 -4.19 -9.72
CA ARG A 71 11.06 -3.95 -11.16
C ARG A 71 11.41 -5.21 -11.94
N SER A 72 11.68 -6.33 -11.29
CA SER A 72 12.01 -7.60 -11.95
C SER A 72 10.93 -8.66 -11.72
N ASP A 73 9.90 -8.35 -10.92
CA ASP A 73 8.84 -9.28 -10.55
C ASP A 73 7.75 -9.32 -11.63
N GLU A 74 7.47 -10.51 -12.17
CA GLU A 74 6.47 -10.69 -13.24
C GLU A 74 5.06 -10.30 -12.78
N GLY A 75 4.70 -10.60 -11.53
CA GLY A 75 3.42 -10.23 -10.95
C GLY A 75 3.27 -8.71 -10.81
N GLY A 76 4.35 -8.04 -10.39
CA GLY A 76 4.44 -6.58 -10.35
C GLY A 76 4.20 -5.95 -11.71
N HIS A 77 4.87 -6.44 -12.76
CA HIS A 77 4.67 -5.96 -14.13
C HIS A 77 3.23 -6.15 -14.62
N ALA A 78 2.68 -7.36 -14.46
CA ALA A 78 1.32 -7.67 -14.87
C ALA A 78 0.30 -6.75 -14.16
N ASN A 79 0.51 -6.48 -12.86
CA ASN A 79 -0.36 -5.59 -12.10
C ASN A 79 -0.26 -4.13 -12.57
N PHE A 80 0.94 -3.65 -12.92
CA PHE A 80 1.13 -2.33 -13.52
C PHE A 80 0.46 -2.22 -14.90
N THR A 81 0.63 -3.23 -15.76
CA THR A 81 0.00 -3.28 -17.08
C THR A 81 -1.53 -3.22 -16.97
N MET A 82 -2.12 -4.01 -16.07
CA MET A 82 -3.57 -3.98 -15.82
C MET A 82 -4.06 -2.56 -15.47
N ALA A 83 -3.34 -1.85 -14.60
CA ALA A 83 -3.69 -0.48 -14.23
C ALA A 83 -3.57 0.51 -15.39
N GLN A 84 -2.57 0.34 -16.26
CA GLN A 84 -2.38 1.18 -17.44
C GLN A 84 -3.45 0.94 -18.51
N GLU A 85 -3.79 -0.32 -18.77
CA GLU A 85 -4.78 -0.70 -19.79
C GLU A 85 -6.18 -0.24 -19.40
N GLN A 86 -6.56 -0.42 -18.14
CA GLN A 86 -7.89 -0.04 -17.64
C GLN A 86 -7.98 1.44 -17.22
N ARG A 87 -6.84 2.10 -17.02
CA ARG A 87 -6.73 3.55 -16.73
C ARG A 87 -7.53 4.00 -15.49
N PHE A 88 -7.70 3.13 -14.50
CA PHE A 88 -8.43 3.45 -13.27
C PHE A 88 -7.60 4.24 -12.25
N ILE A 89 -6.28 4.43 -12.47
CA ILE A 89 -5.43 5.34 -11.66
C ILE A 89 -5.22 6.62 -12.45
N LEU A 90 -5.79 7.72 -11.97
CA LEU A 90 -5.72 9.05 -12.59
C LEU A 90 -4.50 9.84 -12.12
N LYS A 91 -4.14 9.68 -10.85
CA LYS A 91 -2.97 10.33 -10.24
C LYS A 91 -2.38 9.43 -9.16
N GLU A 92 -1.05 9.39 -9.07
CA GLU A 92 -0.31 8.72 -8.00
C GLU A 92 0.66 9.74 -7.36
N GLU A 93 0.63 9.87 -6.04
CA GLU A 93 1.54 10.70 -5.26
C GLU A 93 2.18 9.85 -4.17
N ARG A 94 3.50 10.00 -3.96
CA ARG A 94 4.23 9.28 -2.92
C ARG A 94 4.87 10.26 -1.94
N SER A 95 4.64 10.01 -0.66
CA SER A 95 5.30 10.71 0.45
C SER A 95 6.08 9.69 1.27
N PHE A 96 7.31 10.06 1.64
CA PHE A 96 8.14 9.27 2.55
C PHE A 96 8.14 9.96 3.90
N VAL A 97 7.61 9.29 4.91
CA VAL A 97 7.47 9.83 6.26
C VAL A 97 8.30 9.03 7.24
N GLU A 98 8.79 9.70 8.29
CA GLU A 98 9.46 9.06 9.41
C GLU A 98 8.45 8.25 10.25
N VAL A 99 8.86 7.06 10.68
CA VAL A 99 8.09 6.25 11.63
C VAL A 99 8.41 6.70 13.05
N VAL A 100 7.37 6.88 13.86
CA VAL A 100 7.52 7.03 15.31
C VAL A 100 7.52 5.62 15.92
N ASP A 101 8.62 5.21 16.55
CA ASP A 101 8.90 3.81 16.96
C ASP A 101 7.83 3.16 17.85
N GLY A 102 6.98 3.95 18.51
CA GLY A 102 5.88 3.48 19.36
C GLY A 102 4.48 3.55 18.75
N THR A 103 4.33 3.60 17.42
CA THR A 103 3.00 3.73 16.78
C THR A 103 2.73 2.75 15.64
N LEU A 104 3.75 2.15 15.05
CA LEU A 104 3.60 1.25 13.91
C LEU A 104 3.41 -0.21 14.35
N GLY A 105 2.42 -0.89 13.78
CA GLY A 105 2.22 -2.33 14.00
C GLY A 105 1.73 -2.71 15.39
N ILE A 106 1.17 -1.75 16.14
CA ILE A 106 0.58 -2.02 17.45
C ILE A 106 -0.77 -2.68 17.26
N GLU A 107 -0.92 -3.88 17.81
CA GLU A 107 -2.18 -4.62 17.79
C GLU A 107 -3.23 -3.96 18.70
N ALA A 108 -4.50 -4.07 18.31
CA ALA A 108 -5.60 -3.61 19.16
C ALA A 108 -5.67 -4.46 20.44
N VAL A 109 -5.80 -3.81 21.59
CA VAL A 109 -6.00 -4.50 22.87
C VAL A 109 -7.43 -5.04 22.93
N ASP A 110 -7.58 -6.35 23.10
CA ASP A 110 -8.89 -6.96 23.36
C ASP A 110 -9.34 -6.67 24.80
N VAL A 111 -10.30 -5.75 24.95
CA VAL A 111 -10.79 -5.28 26.25
C VAL A 111 -11.71 -6.31 26.93
N MET A 112 -12.14 -7.36 26.23
CA MET A 112 -13.04 -8.38 26.79
C MET A 112 -12.34 -9.44 27.66
N ASN A 113 -11.00 -9.45 27.72
CA ASN A 113 -10.20 -10.43 28.48
C ASN A 113 -9.36 -9.82 29.62
N ILE A 114 -9.62 -8.57 29.99
CA ILE A 114 -8.98 -7.97 31.18
C ILE A 114 -9.70 -8.53 32.41
N SER A 115 -9.20 -9.65 32.94
CA SER A 115 -9.61 -10.15 34.26
C SER A 115 -9.22 -9.11 35.31
N THR A 116 -10.22 -8.67 36.06
CA THR A 116 -10.12 -7.76 37.21
C THR A 116 -9.22 -8.30 38.32
#